data_AF-A0A7S4UU15-F1
#
_entry.id   AF-A0A7S4UU15-F1
#
_cell.length_a   1.000
_cell.length_b   1.000
_cell.length_c   1.000
_cell.angle_alpha   90.00
_cell.angle_beta   90.00
_cell.angle_gamma   90.00
#
_symmetry.space_group_name_H-M   'P 1'
#
loop_
_entity.id
_entity.type
_entity.pdbx_description
1 polymer ?
#
loop_
_entity_poly.entity_id
_entity_poly.type
_entity_poly.pdbx_seq_one_letter_code
_entity_poly.pdbx_strand_id
1 'polypeptide(L)'
;MFGFSSCGACRGNTDQWMDTVKVICSPPADASDKENSDPHVFGAKCVRFADARDEQRRRDREADADRRWQEALKEAEQQRQKDGEDRLRLLELEQQQAEEEERQRQIREEQQAQEAEEERRRQEEEEARLSAEEAQKREQLDQFLSKSGFTDANERKSRKTGMMSSGFTYPLHAAVRAADIQAEEEQRPREQEAEEDRR
;
A
#
# COMPACT_ATOMS: atom_id res chain seq x y z
N MET A 1 -0.15 23.78 5.03
CA MET A 1 0.82 23.98 6.13
C MET A 1 2.02 23.11 5.83
N PHE A 2 3.13 23.71 5.41
CA PHE A 2 4.37 22.99 5.10
C PHE A 2 5.21 22.89 6.37
N GLY A 3 5.27 21.69 6.95
CA GLY A 3 6.12 21.40 8.10
C GLY A 3 7.56 21.15 7.65
N PHE A 4 8.43 22.11 7.89
CA PHE A 4 9.87 21.89 7.96
C PHE A 4 10.19 21.22 9.31
N SER A 5 10.88 20.08 9.35
CA SER A 5 11.65 19.70 10.55
C SER A 5 12.77 18.69 10.26
N SER A 6 13.98 19.16 10.59
CA SER A 6 15.23 18.46 10.89
C SER A 6 15.88 17.56 9.82
N CYS A 7 16.80 18.17 9.07
CA CYS A 7 17.91 17.49 8.41
C CYS A 7 18.88 16.92 9.47
N GLY A 8 18.98 15.61 9.55
CA GLY A 8 19.87 14.87 10.46
C GLY A 8 21.30 14.68 9.92
N ALA A 9 21.82 15.61 9.11
CA ALA A 9 23.09 15.43 8.40
C ALA A 9 24.36 15.83 9.17
N CYS A 10 24.28 16.17 10.46
CA CYS A 10 25.43 16.76 11.16
C CYS A 10 25.65 16.19 12.58
N ARG A 11 25.69 14.87 12.76
CA ARG A 11 26.19 14.28 14.02
C ARG A 11 27.10 13.09 13.80
N GLY A 12 28.39 13.36 13.99
CA GLY A 12 29.34 12.40 14.53
C GLY A 12 30.13 11.60 13.51
N ASN A 13 31.18 12.20 12.96
CA ASN A 13 32.43 11.45 12.82
C ASN A 13 33.63 12.37 13.02
N THR A 14 33.86 12.76 14.27
CA THR A 14 35.18 13.21 14.72
C THR A 14 36.01 11.97 15.03
N ASP A 15 36.66 11.41 14.02
CA ASP A 15 37.76 10.48 14.23
C ASP A 15 38.94 11.27 14.82
N GLN A 16 38.99 11.29 16.15
CA GLN A 16 39.99 11.96 16.98
C GLN A 16 41.35 11.22 16.99
N TRP A 17 41.59 10.34 16.01
CA TRP A 17 42.74 9.41 15.95
C TRP A 17 43.60 9.55 14.69
N MET A 18 43.46 10.64 13.93
CA MET A 18 44.54 11.10 13.04
C MET A 18 45.66 11.69 13.91
N ASP A 19 46.36 10.78 14.57
CA ASP A 19 47.52 10.96 15.42
C ASP A 19 48.68 11.49 14.56
N THR A 20 48.87 12.80 14.57
CA THR A 20 50.10 13.42 14.05
C THR A 20 51.26 13.02 14.95
N VAL A 21 51.89 11.88 14.65
CA VAL A 21 53.17 11.51 15.23
C VAL A 21 54.19 12.57 14.80
N LYS A 22 54.56 13.45 15.75
CA LYS A 22 55.68 14.38 15.62
C LYS A 22 56.96 13.56 15.50
N VAL A 23 57.44 13.34 14.28
CA VAL A 23 58.78 12.80 14.05
C VAL A 23 59.78 13.89 14.44
N ILE A 24 60.38 13.74 15.62
CA ILE A 24 61.52 14.54 16.03
C ILE A 24 62.75 13.95 15.34
N CYS A 25 63.13 14.52 14.19
CA CYS A 25 64.42 14.27 13.55
C CYS A 25 65.52 15.01 14.33
N SER A 26 65.96 14.44 15.44
CA SER A 26 67.25 14.81 16.04
C SER A 26 68.34 13.95 15.41
N PRO A 27 69.32 14.53 14.69
CA PRO A 27 70.46 13.77 14.21
C PRO A 27 71.32 13.33 15.41
N PRO A 28 71.73 12.06 15.52
CA PRO A 28 72.83 11.72 16.40
C PRO A 28 74.09 12.38 15.86
N ALA A 29 74.65 13.31 16.63
CA ALA A 29 76.06 13.66 16.52
C ALA A 29 76.88 12.38 16.73
N ASP A 30 77.95 12.21 15.97
CA ASP A 30 78.93 11.11 16.02
C ASP A 30 78.77 10.03 14.93
N ALA A 31 78.52 10.46 13.69
CA ALA A 31 79.02 9.74 12.52
C ALA A 31 80.54 9.93 12.44
N SER A 32 81.29 9.09 13.18
CA SER A 32 82.71 8.87 12.90
C SER A 32 82.83 8.29 11.50
N ASP A 33 83.29 9.13 10.60
CA ASP A 33 83.71 8.81 9.26
C ASP A 33 84.79 7.72 9.30
N LYS A 34 84.38 6.48 9.02
CA LYS A 34 85.27 5.34 8.76
C LYS A 34 85.33 5.07 7.26
N GLU A 35 85.22 6.10 6.42
CA GLU A 35 85.76 6.02 5.08
C GLU A 35 87.24 5.62 5.19
N ASN A 36 87.63 4.60 4.42
CA ASN A 36 89.02 4.20 4.19
C ASN A 36 89.64 3.12 5.11
N SER A 37 88.86 2.09 5.48
CA SER A 37 89.47 0.77 5.72
C SER A 37 89.32 -0.06 4.45
N ASP A 38 90.42 -0.32 3.76
CA ASP A 38 90.45 -1.19 2.58
C ASP A 38 89.76 -2.52 2.87
N PRO A 39 88.81 -2.96 2.03
CA PRO A 39 88.14 -4.24 2.24
C PRO A 39 89.21 -5.33 2.16
N HIS A 40 89.46 -5.99 3.29
CA HIS A 40 90.39 -7.09 3.38
C HIS A 40 89.86 -8.24 2.51
N VAL A 41 90.31 -8.29 1.25
CA VAL A 41 89.85 -9.26 0.24
C VAL A 41 90.41 -10.65 0.57
N PHE A 42 89.75 -11.34 1.49
CA PHE A 42 90.03 -12.75 1.78
C PHE A 42 89.60 -13.62 0.58
N GLY A 43 90.59 -14.08 -0.19
CA GLY A 43 90.57 -15.33 -0.97
C GLY A 43 89.44 -15.52 -2.00
N ALA A 44 89.76 -15.30 -3.27
CA ALA A 44 88.92 -15.48 -4.47
C ALA A 44 88.32 -16.89 -4.73
N LYS A 45 88.40 -17.84 -3.78
CA LYS A 45 87.88 -19.21 -3.92
C LYS A 45 86.49 -19.42 -3.29
N CYS A 46 85.93 -18.44 -2.58
CA CYS A 46 84.62 -18.55 -1.93
C CYS A 46 83.42 -18.04 -2.77
N VAL A 47 83.66 -17.39 -3.93
CA VAL A 47 82.62 -16.70 -4.71
C VAL A 47 81.68 -17.67 -5.45
N ARG A 48 82.19 -18.80 -5.95
CA ARG A 48 81.40 -19.74 -6.78
C ARG A 48 80.27 -20.47 -6.02
N PHE A 49 80.39 -20.62 -4.70
CA PHE A 49 79.32 -21.20 -3.88
C PHE A 49 78.23 -20.18 -3.50
N ALA A 50 78.56 -18.88 -3.54
CA ALA A 50 77.59 -17.81 -3.30
C ALA A 50 76.63 -17.68 -4.50
N ASP A 51 77.15 -17.73 -5.73
CA ASP A 51 76.37 -17.58 -6.96
C ASP A 51 75.28 -18.66 -7.13
N ALA A 52 75.61 -19.93 -6.84
CA ALA A 52 74.65 -21.02 -6.93
C ALA A 52 73.51 -20.91 -5.89
N ARG A 53 73.83 -20.43 -4.69
CA ARG A 53 72.83 -20.22 -3.62
C ARG A 53 71.95 -19.00 -3.91
N ASP A 54 72.50 -17.96 -4.53
CA ASP A 54 71.74 -16.80 -4.97
C ASP A 54 70.79 -17.12 -6.12
N GLU A 55 71.24 -17.89 -7.10
CA GLU A 55 70.37 -18.38 -8.18
C GLU A 55 69.24 -19.25 -7.64
N GLN A 56 69.51 -20.15 -6.68
CA GLN A 56 68.47 -20.93 -6.02
C GLN A 56 67.47 -20.03 -5.28
N ARG A 57 67.94 -19.02 -4.54
CA ARG A 57 67.07 -18.03 -3.88
C ARG A 57 66.20 -17.26 -4.86
N ARG A 58 66.70 -16.95 -6.06
CA ARG A 58 65.91 -16.28 -7.12
C ARG A 58 64.79 -17.20 -7.61
N ARG A 59 65.12 -18.46 -7.92
CA ARG A 59 64.12 -19.46 -8.34
C ARG A 59 63.05 -19.70 -7.29
N ASP A 60 63.43 -19.79 -6.02
CA ASP A 60 62.48 -19.96 -4.92
C ASP A 60 61.54 -18.75 -4.81
N ARG A 61 62.07 -17.52 -4.94
CA ARG A 61 61.25 -16.29 -4.94
C ARG A 61 60.32 -16.19 -6.14
N GLU A 62 60.78 -16.56 -7.32
CA GLU A 62 59.96 -16.59 -8.53
C GLU A 62 58.84 -17.63 -8.41
N ALA A 63 59.15 -18.84 -7.94
CA ALA A 63 58.16 -19.89 -7.69
C ALA A 63 57.12 -19.49 -6.62
N ASP A 64 57.55 -18.79 -5.57
CA ASP A 64 56.64 -18.26 -4.55
C ASP A 64 55.77 -17.11 -5.08
N ALA A 65 56.33 -16.23 -5.92
CA ALA A 65 55.59 -15.16 -6.57
C ALA A 65 54.52 -15.73 -7.53
N ASP A 66 54.88 -16.73 -8.33
CA ASP A 66 53.96 -17.44 -9.21
C ASP A 66 52.85 -18.13 -8.44
N ARG A 67 53.17 -18.78 -7.30
CA ARG A 67 52.17 -19.39 -6.43
C ARG A 67 51.17 -18.36 -5.89
N ARG A 68 51.67 -17.24 -5.35
CA ARG A 68 50.83 -16.15 -4.84
C ARG A 68 49.97 -15.55 -5.93
N TRP A 69 50.51 -15.41 -7.13
CA TRP A 69 49.77 -14.93 -8.30
C TRP A 69 48.64 -15.90 -8.68
N GLN A 70 48.91 -17.20 -8.71
CA GLN A 70 47.90 -18.22 -9.00
C GLN A 70 46.80 -18.29 -7.92
N GLU A 71 47.18 -18.16 -6.65
CA GLU A 71 46.24 -18.10 -5.53
C GLU A 71 45.35 -16.85 -5.62
N ALA A 72 45.94 -15.68 -5.85
CA ALA A 72 45.18 -14.44 -6.04
C ALA A 72 44.22 -14.50 -7.23
N LEU A 73 44.61 -15.17 -8.33
CA LEU A 73 43.73 -15.38 -9.49
C LEU A 73 42.52 -16.25 -9.11
N LYS A 74 42.73 -17.34 -8.38
CA LYS A 74 41.65 -18.24 -7.92
C LYS A 74 40.71 -17.55 -6.94
N GLU A 75 41.25 -16.77 -6.00
CA GLU A 75 40.45 -15.99 -5.06
C GLU A 75 39.61 -14.94 -5.79
N ALA A 76 40.19 -14.24 -6.77
CA ALA A 76 39.46 -13.27 -7.59
C ALA A 76 38.35 -13.93 -8.42
N GLU A 77 38.57 -15.14 -8.95
CA GLU A 77 37.55 -15.90 -9.66
C GLU A 77 36.41 -16.35 -8.72
N GLN A 78 36.75 -16.89 -7.54
CA GLN A 78 35.75 -17.26 -6.53
C GLN A 78 34.93 -16.06 -6.07
N GLN A 79 35.57 -14.90 -5.91
CA GLN A 79 34.87 -13.68 -5.54
C GLN A 79 33.87 -13.28 -6.63
N ARG A 80 34.26 -13.31 -7.91
CA ARG A 80 33.34 -13.04 -9.03
C ARG A 80 32.18 -14.02 -9.09
N GLN A 81 32.41 -15.29 -8.76
CA GLN A 81 31.34 -16.29 -8.70
C GLN A 81 30.35 -15.97 -7.57
N LYS A 82 30.84 -15.68 -6.36
CA LYS A 82 30.00 -15.28 -5.22
C LYS A 82 29.20 -14.01 -5.52
N ASP A 83 29.86 -12.98 -6.02
CA ASP A 83 29.20 -11.72 -6.39
C ASP A 83 28.12 -11.94 -7.48
N GLY A 84 28.38 -12.88 -8.41
CA GLY A 84 27.42 -13.29 -9.43
C GLY A 84 26.20 -14.01 -8.85
N GLU A 85 26.42 -14.97 -7.93
CA GLU A 85 25.35 -15.69 -7.23
C GLU A 85 24.50 -14.75 -6.36
N ASP A 86 25.12 -13.86 -5.60
CA ASP A 86 24.43 -12.89 -4.77
C ASP A 86 23.61 -11.91 -5.62
N ARG A 87 24.15 -11.49 -6.77
CA ARG A 87 23.39 -10.68 -7.73
C ARG A 87 22.18 -11.41 -8.30
N LEU A 88 22.30 -12.71 -8.61
CA LEU A 88 21.17 -13.52 -9.07
C LEU A 88 20.10 -13.67 -7.98
N ARG A 89 20.50 -13.91 -6.73
CA ARG A 89 19.57 -13.98 -5.59
C ARG A 89 18.81 -12.67 -5.37
N LEU A 90 19.47 -11.53 -5.51
CA LEU A 90 18.81 -10.23 -5.42
C LEU A 90 17.77 -10.03 -6.52
N LEU A 91 18.08 -10.41 -7.76
CA LEU A 91 17.12 -10.33 -8.87
C LEU A 91 15.92 -11.27 -8.69
N GLU A 92 16.15 -12.47 -8.15
CA GLU A 92 15.07 -13.41 -7.87
C GLU A 92 14.13 -12.89 -6.77
N LEU A 93 14.67 -12.29 -5.71
CA LEU A 93 13.89 -11.65 -4.65
C LEU A 93 13.08 -10.47 -5.18
N GLU A 94 13.66 -9.64 -6.04
CA GLU A 94 12.95 -8.52 -6.69
C GLU A 94 11.80 -9.01 -7.56
N GLN A 95 11.98 -10.09 -8.32
CA GLN A 95 10.90 -10.70 -9.10
C GLN A 95 9.78 -11.26 -8.23
N GLN A 96 10.12 -11.94 -7.12
CA GLN A 96 9.11 -12.44 -6.19
C GLN A 96 8.31 -11.31 -5.55
N GLN A 97 8.97 -10.21 -5.17
CA GLN A 97 8.28 -9.04 -4.62
C GLN A 97 7.37 -8.39 -5.66
N ALA A 98 7.82 -8.26 -6.90
CA ALA A 98 7.00 -7.74 -8.00
C ALA A 98 5.77 -8.63 -8.29
N GLU A 99 5.94 -9.95 -8.29
CA GLU A 99 4.83 -10.90 -8.47
C GLU A 99 3.83 -10.83 -7.31
N GLU A 100 4.31 -10.73 -6.07
CA GLU A 100 3.45 -10.59 -4.90
C GLU A 100 2.66 -9.28 -4.93
N GLU A 101 3.32 -8.16 -5.28
CA GLU A 101 2.66 -6.87 -5.43
C GLU A 101 1.59 -6.91 -6.53
N GLU A 102 1.87 -7.55 -7.67
CA GLU A 102 0.90 -7.72 -8.75
C GLU A 102 -0.31 -8.55 -8.30
N ARG A 103 -0.08 -9.66 -7.59
CA ARG A 103 -1.15 -10.49 -7.00
C ARG A 103 -2.00 -9.68 -6.02
N GLN A 104 -1.38 -8.90 -5.14
CA GLN A 104 -2.11 -8.03 -4.21
C GLN A 104 -2.93 -6.97 -4.96
N ARG A 105 -2.39 -6.40 -6.04
CA ARG A 105 -3.11 -5.44 -6.87
C ARG A 105 -4.33 -6.07 -7.53
N GLN A 106 -4.19 -7.27 -8.10
CA GLN A 106 -5.31 -8.00 -8.71
C GLN A 106 -6.41 -8.30 -7.68
N ILE A 107 -6.06 -8.73 -6.47
CA ILE A 107 -7.04 -8.98 -5.39
C ILE A 107 -7.79 -7.69 -5.03
N ARG A 108 -7.10 -6.55 -4.93
CA ARG A 108 -7.75 -5.26 -4.63
C ARG A 108 -8.69 -4.82 -5.76
N GLU A 109 -8.26 -4.98 -7.01
CA GLU A 109 -9.10 -4.65 -8.18
C GLU A 109 -10.34 -5.55 -8.25
N GLU A 110 -10.21 -6.85 -7.95
CA GLU A 110 -11.34 -7.78 -7.88
C GLU A 110 -12.30 -7.44 -6.74
N GLN A 111 -11.80 -7.11 -5.55
CA GLN A 111 -12.63 -6.67 -4.42
C GLN A 111 -13.40 -5.40 -4.74
N GLN A 112 -12.75 -4.41 -5.35
CA GLN A 112 -13.41 -3.18 -5.78
C GLN A 112 -14.48 -3.44 -6.84
N ALA A 113 -14.23 -4.34 -7.79
CA ALA A 113 -15.21 -4.73 -8.79
C ALA A 113 -16.43 -5.42 -8.16
N GLN A 114 -16.21 -6.32 -7.19
CA GLN A 114 -17.29 -6.99 -6.46
C GLN A 114 -18.12 -6.02 -5.62
N GLU A 115 -17.48 -5.08 -4.91
CA GLU A 115 -18.18 -4.05 -4.14
C GLU A 115 -19.02 -3.14 -5.05
N ALA A 116 -18.47 -2.72 -6.20
CA ALA A 116 -19.19 -1.90 -7.17
C ALA A 116 -20.37 -2.65 -7.81
N GLU A 117 -20.22 -3.95 -8.08
CA GLU A 117 -21.31 -4.79 -8.58
C GLU A 117 -22.42 -4.97 -7.53
N GLU A 118 -22.06 -5.19 -6.27
CA GLU A 118 -23.03 -5.28 -5.18
C GLU A 118 -23.78 -3.97 -4.97
N GLU A 119 -23.08 -2.83 -5.00
CA GLU A 119 -23.71 -1.52 -4.89
C GLU A 119 -24.70 -1.28 -6.03
N ARG A 120 -24.31 -1.59 -7.28
CA ARG A 120 -25.23 -1.52 -8.42
C ARG A 120 -26.46 -2.40 -8.23
N ARG A 121 -26.28 -3.64 -7.74
CA ARG A 121 -27.40 -4.54 -7.47
C ARG A 121 -28.36 -3.98 -6.43
N ARG A 122 -27.82 -3.36 -5.36
CA ARG A 122 -28.63 -2.72 -4.31
C ARG A 122 -29.43 -1.52 -4.86
N GLN A 123 -28.81 -0.71 -5.71
CA GLN A 123 -29.48 0.42 -6.36
C GLN A 123 -30.62 -0.05 -7.28
N GLU A 124 -30.37 -1.07 -8.10
CA GLU A 124 -31.38 -1.66 -8.99
C GLU A 124 -32.55 -2.27 -8.20
N GLU A 125 -32.28 -2.95 -7.08
CA GLU A 125 -33.33 -3.48 -6.19
C GLU A 125 -34.15 -2.38 -5.52
N GLU A 126 -33.49 -1.31 -5.06
CA GLU A 126 -34.18 -0.16 -4.46
C GLU A 126 -35.05 0.58 -5.46
N GLU A 127 -34.55 0.82 -6.68
CA GLU A 127 -35.33 1.42 -7.76
C GLU A 127 -36.55 0.56 -8.12
N ALA A 128 -36.37 -0.76 -8.23
CA ALA A 128 -37.46 -1.69 -8.47
C ALA A 128 -38.52 -1.64 -7.35
N ARG A 129 -38.09 -1.55 -6.08
CA ARG A 129 -38.99 -1.43 -4.92
C ARG A 129 -39.79 -0.12 -4.97
N LEU A 130 -39.14 1.00 -5.24
CA LEU A 130 -39.79 2.31 -5.35
C LEU A 130 -40.79 2.36 -6.52
N SER A 131 -40.41 1.81 -7.68
CA SER A 131 -41.30 1.70 -8.83
C SER A 131 -42.53 0.85 -8.54
N ALA A 132 -42.36 -0.27 -7.82
CA ALA A 132 -43.48 -1.13 -7.42
C ALA A 132 -44.41 -0.42 -6.42
N GLU A 133 -43.86 0.32 -5.45
CA GLU A 133 -44.65 1.11 -4.49
C GLU A 133 -45.43 2.23 -5.19
N GLU A 134 -44.81 2.93 -6.15
CA GLU A 134 -45.49 3.96 -6.93
C GLU A 134 -46.62 3.37 -7.78
N ALA A 135 -46.40 2.23 -8.43
CA ALA A 135 -47.42 1.53 -9.19
C ALA A 135 -48.62 1.15 -8.30
N GLN A 136 -48.36 0.60 -7.11
CA GLN A 136 -49.42 0.26 -6.15
C GLN A 136 -50.20 1.50 -5.69
N LYS A 137 -49.52 2.62 -5.40
CA LYS A 137 -50.18 3.87 -5.02
C LYS A 137 -51.05 4.42 -6.15
N ARG A 138 -50.60 4.32 -7.40
CA ARG A 138 -51.40 4.70 -8.58
C ARG A 138 -52.63 3.83 -8.72
N GLU A 139 -52.50 2.51 -8.60
CA GLU A 139 -53.65 1.60 -8.65
C GLU A 139 -54.67 1.89 -7.53
N GLN A 140 -54.19 2.15 -6.31
CA GLN A 140 -55.07 2.54 -5.19
C GLN A 140 -55.80 3.86 -5.44
N LEU A 141 -55.10 4.85 -6.01
CA LEU A 141 -55.70 6.12 -6.41
C LEU A 141 -56.79 5.91 -7.47
N ASP A 142 -56.51 5.13 -8.51
CA ASP A 142 -57.46 4.84 -9.59
C ASP A 142 -58.70 4.09 -9.07
N GLN A 143 -58.51 3.12 -8.18
CA GLN A 143 -59.61 2.44 -7.49
C GLN A 143 -60.44 3.42 -6.64
N PHE A 144 -59.80 4.34 -5.92
CA PHE A 144 -60.49 5.35 -5.13
C PHE A 144 -61.31 6.32 -6.01
N LEU A 145 -60.72 6.82 -7.10
CA LEU A 145 -61.37 7.75 -8.02
C LEU A 145 -62.58 7.09 -8.69
N SER A 146 -62.41 5.87 -9.22
CA SER A 146 -63.49 5.10 -9.84
C SER A 146 -64.62 4.79 -8.86
N LYS A 147 -64.32 4.36 -7.63
CA LYS A 147 -65.32 4.11 -6.56
C LYS A 147 -66.11 5.37 -6.18
N SER A 148 -65.45 6.52 -6.18
CA SER A 148 -66.07 7.83 -5.86
C SER A 148 -66.76 8.48 -7.09
N GLY A 149 -66.58 7.88 -8.27
CA GLY A 149 -67.11 8.35 -9.54
C GLY A 149 -66.48 9.67 -9.99
N PHE A 150 -65.17 9.82 -9.79
CA PHE A 150 -64.31 10.82 -10.42
C PHE A 150 -63.47 10.12 -11.49
N THR A 151 -63.16 10.81 -12.59
CA THR A 151 -62.31 10.30 -13.68
C THR A 151 -60.87 10.76 -13.57
N ASP A 152 -60.62 11.90 -12.92
CA ASP A 152 -59.28 12.45 -12.67
C ASP A 152 -59.15 12.99 -11.23
N ALA A 153 -57.93 13.00 -10.70
CA ALA A 153 -57.61 13.52 -9.37
C ALA A 153 -57.94 15.01 -9.22
N ASN A 154 -57.95 15.76 -10.33
CA ASN A 154 -58.29 17.18 -10.37
C ASN A 154 -59.73 17.46 -10.86
N GLU A 155 -60.53 16.42 -11.15
CA GLU A 155 -61.88 16.62 -11.65
C GLU A 155 -62.81 17.12 -10.55
N ARG A 156 -63.58 18.19 -10.83
CA ARG A 156 -64.65 18.67 -9.95
C ARG A 156 -65.98 18.02 -10.31
N LYS A 157 -66.68 17.47 -9.32
CA LYS A 157 -68.03 16.93 -9.50
C LYS A 157 -69.06 17.90 -8.94
N SER A 158 -70.00 18.37 -9.78
CA SER A 158 -71.10 19.21 -9.33
C SER A 158 -72.16 18.35 -8.63
N ARG A 159 -72.45 18.64 -7.36
CA ARG A 159 -73.49 17.94 -6.60
C ARG A 159 -74.82 18.69 -6.80
N LYS A 160 -75.73 18.13 -7.59
CA LYS A 160 -77.11 18.65 -7.71
C LYS A 160 -77.85 18.38 -6.40
N THR A 161 -77.75 19.33 -5.47
CA THR A 161 -78.35 19.21 -4.14
C THR A 161 -79.48 20.24 -4.02
N GLY A 162 -80.68 19.90 -4.51
CA GLY A 162 -81.88 20.73 -4.39
C GLY A 162 -81.88 22.04 -5.19
N MET A 163 -83.04 22.71 -5.25
CA MET A 163 -83.31 23.84 -6.16
C MET A 163 -82.50 25.13 -5.90
N MET A 164 -81.66 25.21 -4.86
CA MET A 164 -81.01 26.49 -4.49
C MET A 164 -79.52 26.44 -4.10
N SER A 165 -78.80 25.30 -4.17
CA SER A 165 -77.34 25.31 -4.00
C SER A 165 -76.58 24.34 -4.91
N SER A 166 -75.74 24.88 -5.79
CA SER A 166 -74.76 24.11 -6.55
C SER A 166 -73.46 24.02 -5.74
N GLY A 167 -73.25 22.89 -5.07
CA GLY A 167 -71.97 22.58 -4.43
C GLY A 167 -71.04 21.84 -5.39
N PHE A 168 -69.73 22.07 -5.28
CA PHE A 168 -68.71 21.25 -5.93
C PHE A 168 -68.06 20.32 -4.90
N THR A 169 -67.65 19.14 -5.32
CA THR A 169 -66.85 18.22 -4.51
C THR A 169 -65.64 17.80 -5.34
N TYR A 170 -64.48 17.81 -4.69
CA TYR A 170 -63.21 17.36 -5.26
C TYR A 170 -62.84 15.99 -4.66
N PRO A 171 -62.04 15.17 -5.35
CA PRO A 171 -61.57 13.87 -4.85
C PRO A 171 -60.93 13.98 -3.47
N LEU A 172 -60.14 15.03 -3.22
CA LEU A 172 -59.53 15.28 -1.92
C LEU A 172 -60.55 15.45 -0.79
N HIS A 173 -61.66 16.17 -1.03
CA HIS A 173 -62.73 16.30 -0.03
C HIS A 173 -63.48 15.00 0.21
N ALA A 174 -63.62 14.15 -0.82
CA ALA A 174 -64.20 12.82 -0.67
C ALA A 174 -63.27 11.90 0.12
N ALA A 175 -61.95 11.99 -0.11
CA ALA A 175 -60.94 11.20 0.58
C ALA A 175 -60.89 11.53 2.08
N VAL A 176 -60.85 12.82 2.44
CA VAL A 176 -60.86 13.25 3.85
C VAL A 176 -62.12 12.74 4.57
N ARG A 177 -63.30 12.88 3.95
CA ARG A 177 -64.55 12.35 4.54
C ARG A 177 -64.53 10.83 4.70
N ALA A 178 -63.95 10.10 3.75
CA ALA A 178 -63.85 8.65 3.84
C ALA A 178 -62.84 8.20 4.92
N ALA A 179 -61.73 8.93 5.07
CA ALA A 179 -60.72 8.67 6.09
C ALA A 179 -61.25 8.94 7.51
N ASP A 180 -62.00 10.03 7.71
CA ASP A 180 -62.64 10.32 9.01
C ASP A 180 -63.58 9.18 9.43
N ILE A 181 -64.35 8.63 8.48
CA ILE A 181 -65.26 7.49 8.74
C ILE A 181 -64.47 6.22 9.10
N GLN A 182 -63.38 5.91 8.39
CA GLN A 182 -62.54 4.75 8.72
C GLN A 182 -61.85 4.88 10.07
N ALA A 183 -61.36 6.08 10.41
CA ALA A 183 -60.70 6.34 11.69
C ALA A 183 -61.66 6.15 12.88
N GLU A 184 -62.93 6.56 12.73
CA GLU A 184 -63.97 6.31 13.73
C GLU A 184 -64.32 4.82 13.86
N GLU A 185 -64.34 4.08 12.75
CA GLU A 185 -64.65 2.65 12.73
C GLU A 185 -63.52 1.79 13.34
N GLU A 186 -62.25 2.17 13.15
CA GLU A 186 -61.08 1.47 13.72
C GLU A 186 -60.88 1.73 15.22
N GLN A 187 -61.37 2.87 15.75
CA GLN A 187 -61.34 3.15 17.19
C GLN A 187 -62.37 2.32 17.99
N ARG A 188 -63.48 1.93 17.35
CA ARG A 188 -64.57 1.18 18.00
C ARG A 188 -64.21 -0.22 18.53
N PRO A 189 -63.44 -1.08 17.84
CA PRO A 189 -63.10 -2.40 18.35
C PRO A 189 -62.11 -2.38 19.53
N ARG A 190 -61.19 -1.40 19.58
CA ARG A 190 -60.20 -1.32 20.68
C ARG A 190 -60.83 -0.98 22.03
N GLU A 191 -61.93 -0.24 22.04
CA GLU A 191 -62.67 0.05 23.28
C GLU A 191 -63.51 -1.13 23.75
N GLN A 192 -64.03 -1.94 22.81
CA GLN A 192 -64.81 -3.13 23.14
C GLN A 192 -63.94 -4.27 23.69
N GLU A 193 -62.76 -4.50 23.12
CA GLU A 193 -61.80 -5.49 23.65
C GLU A 193 -61.27 -5.09 25.03
N ALA A 194 -61.00 -3.79 25.26
CA ALA A 194 -60.54 -3.29 26.55
C ALA A 194 -61.62 -3.30 27.65
N GLU A 195 -62.90 -3.33 27.29
CA GLU A 195 -64.02 -3.47 28.23
C GLU A 195 -64.30 -4.94 28.58
N GLU A 196 -64.06 -5.86 27.64
CA GLU A 196 -64.21 -7.30 27.85
C GLU A 196 -63.12 -7.87 28.78
N ASP A 197 -61.88 -7.38 28.66
CA ASP A 197 -60.75 -7.77 29.55
C ASP A 197 -60.90 -7.26 31.01
N ARG A 198 -61.87 -6.39 31.29
CA ARG A 198 -62.16 -5.87 32.65
C ARG A 198 -63.29 -6.61 33.38
N ARG A 199 -63.98 -7.54 32.73
CA ARG A 199 -65.08 -8.33 33.31
C ARG A 199 -64.61 -9.70 33.78
#